data_AF-A0A7K2XEZ7-F1
#
_entry.id   AF-A0A7K2XEZ7-F1
#
_cell.length_a   1.000
_cell.length_b   1.000
_cell.length_c   1.000
_cell.angle_alpha   90.00
_cell.angle_beta   90.00
_cell.angle_gamma   90.00
#
_symmetry.space_group_name_H-M   'P 1'
#
loop_
_entity.id
_entity.type
_entity.pdbx_description
1 polymer ?
#
loop_
_entity_poly.entity_id
_entity_poly.type
_entity_poly.pdbx_seq_one_letter_code
_entity_poly.pdbx_strand_id
1 'polypeptide(L)'
;MIHVPEELARSQAKHNGEAGRAFVAGLPRTAGEFLGRWGLRVTGPSMYGVASLVLPVERCADGTPAALKMQLLDEESAGEPAGLRAWDGAGAVRLLDHDPATGTMLLERLDEARPLSSLADAREAVRIAAGLLARLTAVPAPP
;
A
#
# COMPACT_ATOMS: atom_id res chain seq x y z
N MET A 1 -2.85 14.94 12.90
CA MET A 1 -3.88 15.07 11.84
C MET A 1 -3.31 14.41 10.60
N ILE A 2 -4.08 13.51 9.96
CA ILE A 2 -3.63 12.81 8.74
C ILE A 2 -3.95 13.69 7.54
N HIS A 3 -2.92 14.01 6.75
CA HIS A 3 -3.07 14.80 5.54
C HIS A 3 -3.48 13.89 4.39
N VAL A 4 -4.55 14.24 3.68
CA VAL A 4 -4.99 13.53 2.48
C VAL A 4 -4.60 14.37 1.26
N PRO A 5 -3.69 13.88 0.39
CA PRO A 5 -3.24 14.62 -0.79
C PRO A 5 -4.38 14.98 -1.75
N GLU A 6 -4.37 16.22 -2.26
CA GLU A 6 -5.40 16.72 -3.18
C GLU A 6 -5.46 15.92 -4.48
N GLU A 7 -4.32 15.44 -4.97
CA GLU A 7 -4.23 14.63 -6.17
C GLU A 7 -4.90 13.27 -6.01
N LEU A 8 -4.76 12.64 -4.83
CA LEU A 8 -5.51 11.42 -4.49
C LEU A 8 -7.00 11.72 -4.45
N ALA A 9 -7.40 12.82 -3.81
CA ALA A 9 -8.81 13.24 -3.75
C ALA A 9 -9.40 13.45 -5.16
N ARG A 10 -8.64 14.10 -6.05
CA ARG A 10 -9.02 14.34 -7.44
C ARG A 10 -9.12 13.04 -8.24
N SER A 11 -8.15 12.13 -8.10
CA SER A 11 -8.16 10.82 -8.75
C SER A 11 -9.38 10.01 -8.33
N GLN A 12 -9.66 9.95 -7.03
CA GLN A 12 -10.79 9.23 -6.46
C GLN A 12 -12.13 9.82 -6.93
N ALA A 13 -12.27 11.15 -6.94
CA ALA A 13 -13.48 11.79 -7.45
C ALA A 13 -13.69 11.53 -8.95
N LYS A 14 -12.59 11.48 -9.74
CA LYS A 14 -12.64 11.24 -11.18
C LYS A 14 -13.03 9.80 -11.53
N HIS A 15 -12.44 8.81 -10.88
CA HIS A 15 -12.63 7.40 -11.24
C HIS A 15 -13.78 6.72 -10.47
N ASN A 16 -14.04 7.15 -9.24
CA ASN A 16 -15.00 6.49 -8.33
C ASN A 16 -16.16 7.39 -7.88
N GLY A 17 -16.29 8.59 -8.44
CA GLY A 17 -17.44 9.48 -8.22
C GLY A 17 -17.73 9.77 -6.74
N GLU A 18 -18.97 9.53 -6.31
CA GLU A 18 -19.40 9.75 -4.92
C GLU A 18 -18.72 8.80 -3.93
N ALA A 19 -18.52 7.53 -4.31
CA ALA A 19 -17.82 6.57 -3.48
C ALA A 19 -16.37 7.01 -3.21
N GLY A 20 -15.68 7.51 -4.23
CA GLY A 20 -14.33 8.08 -4.09
C GLY A 20 -14.29 9.30 -3.17
N ARG A 21 -15.27 10.20 -3.28
CA ARG A 21 -15.38 11.36 -2.37
C ARG A 21 -15.64 10.95 -0.93
N ALA A 22 -16.55 9.99 -0.71
CA ALA A 22 -16.86 9.46 0.61
C ALA A 22 -15.65 8.77 1.25
N PHE A 23 -14.91 7.99 0.47
CA PHE A 23 -13.66 7.37 0.88
C PHE A 23 -12.63 8.39 1.34
N VAL A 24 -12.35 9.41 0.52
CA VAL A 24 -11.40 10.47 0.83
C VAL A 24 -11.77 11.21 2.11
N ALA A 25 -13.07 11.51 2.30
CA ALA A 25 -13.57 12.15 3.52
C ALA A 25 -13.42 11.25 4.77
N GLY A 26 -13.50 9.93 4.60
CA GLY A 26 -13.36 8.95 5.67
C GLY A 26 -11.91 8.62 6.06
N LEU A 27 -10.94 8.85 5.17
CA LEU A 27 -9.54 8.45 5.35
C LEU A 27 -8.91 8.87 6.68
N PRO A 28 -9.04 10.13 7.17
CA PRO A 28 -8.44 10.51 8.44
C PRO A 28 -8.97 9.72 9.64
N ARG A 29 -10.26 9.38 9.63
CA ARG A 29 -10.89 8.57 10.68
C ARG A 29 -10.39 7.12 10.61
N THR A 30 -10.43 6.51 9.43
CA THR A 30 -9.94 5.15 9.21
C THR A 30 -8.46 5.02 9.60
N ALA A 31 -7.63 5.99 9.22
CA ALA A 31 -6.23 6.02 9.61
C ALA A 31 -6.07 6.08 11.14
N GLY A 32 -6.80 6.97 11.83
CA GLY A 32 -6.75 7.06 13.29
C GLY A 32 -7.17 5.76 13.98
N GLU A 33 -8.19 5.08 13.46
CA GLU A 33 -8.65 3.79 13.96
C GLU A 33 -7.56 2.71 13.85
N PHE A 34 -6.94 2.54 12.68
CA PHE A 34 -5.89 1.53 12.49
C PHE A 34 -4.58 1.87 13.18
N LEU A 35 -4.24 3.16 13.30
CA LEU A 35 -3.08 3.57 14.11
C LEU A 35 -3.26 3.16 15.58
N GLY A 36 -4.46 3.31 16.13
CA GLY A 36 -4.77 2.84 17.50
C GLY A 36 -4.84 1.32 17.60
N ARG A 37 -5.67 0.70 16.77
CA ARG A 37 -5.96 -0.75 16.79
C ARG A 37 -4.71 -1.61 16.59
N TRP A 38 -3.82 -1.20 15.70
CA TRP A 38 -2.57 -1.94 15.40
C TRP A 38 -1.35 -1.39 16.15
N GLY A 39 -1.52 -0.39 17.03
CA GLY A 39 -0.43 0.19 17.81
C GLY A 39 0.68 0.74 16.94
N LEU A 40 0.36 1.70 16.08
CA LEU A 40 1.27 2.26 15.08
C LEU A 40 1.54 3.74 15.33
N ARG A 41 2.76 4.17 15.03
CA ARG A 41 3.18 5.57 15.05
C ARG A 41 3.56 6.02 13.65
N VAL A 42 2.97 7.12 13.17
CA VAL A 42 3.37 7.72 11.88
C VAL A 42 4.78 8.28 11.99
N THR A 43 5.62 7.98 11.00
CA THR A 43 7.04 8.36 10.98
C THR A 43 7.42 9.33 9.87
N GLY A 44 6.48 9.73 9.03
CA GLY A 44 6.76 10.58 7.88
C GLY A 44 5.49 11.16 7.24
N PRO A 45 5.64 11.94 6.16
CA PRO A 45 4.51 12.51 5.45
C PRO A 45 3.65 11.41 4.81
N SER A 46 2.37 11.71 4.61
CA SER A 46 1.48 10.83 3.86
C SER A 46 1.94 10.71 2.40
N MET A 47 2.00 9.47 1.93
CA MET A 47 2.30 9.12 0.55
C MET A 47 1.02 8.67 -0.16
N TYR A 48 1.01 8.67 -1.48
CA TYR A 48 -0.15 8.22 -2.24
C TYR A 48 0.24 7.70 -3.62
N GLY A 49 -0.58 6.79 -4.13
CA GLY A 49 -0.59 6.39 -5.54
C GLY A 49 -1.84 6.91 -6.24
N VAL A 50 -2.24 6.27 -7.33
CA VAL A 50 -3.46 6.64 -8.05
C VAL A 50 -4.73 6.40 -7.21
N ALA A 51 -4.75 5.32 -6.42
CA ALA A 51 -5.95 4.85 -5.72
C ALA A 51 -5.84 4.82 -4.19
N SER A 52 -4.63 4.81 -3.62
CA SER A 52 -4.44 4.52 -2.20
C SER A 52 -3.73 5.66 -1.47
N LEU A 53 -4.10 5.85 -0.19
CA LEU A 53 -3.30 6.58 0.79
C LEU A 53 -2.35 5.59 1.46
N VAL A 54 -1.09 5.97 1.63
CA VAL A 54 -0.07 5.18 2.34
C VAL A 54 0.56 6.04 3.43
N LEU A 55 0.59 5.54 4.66
CA LEU A 55 1.28 6.18 5.76
C LEU A 55 2.54 5.38 6.13
N PRO A 56 3.73 6.00 6.12
CA PRO A 56 4.90 5.38 6.71
C PRO A 56 4.71 5.35 8.24
N VAL A 57 4.83 4.16 8.82
CA VAL A 57 4.60 3.94 10.24
C VAL A 57 5.68 3.05 10.85
N GLU A 58 5.73 3.03 12.17
CA GLU A 58 6.44 2.04 12.96
C GLU A 58 5.48 1.38 13.94
N ARG A 59 5.67 0.09 14.19
CA ARG A 59 4.96 -0.63 15.25
C ARG A 59 5.48 -0.17 16.61
N CYS A 60 4.59 0.26 17.50
CA CYS A 60 4.96 0.75 18.83
C CYS A 60 5.55 -0.36 19.73
N ALA A 61 5.20 -1.62 19.48
CA ALA A 61 5.64 -2.74 20.30
C ALA A 61 7.13 -3.09 20.12
N ASP A 62 7.65 -2.97 18.90
CA ASP A 62 8.99 -3.47 18.54
C ASP A 62 9.81 -2.50 17.66
N GLY A 63 9.22 -1.35 17.26
CA GLY A 63 9.86 -0.36 16.40
C GLY A 63 9.95 -0.78 14.92
N THR A 64 9.33 -1.89 14.51
CA THR A 64 9.41 -2.39 13.14
C THR A 64 8.79 -1.39 12.16
N PRO A 65 9.54 -0.92 11.14
CA PRO A 65 8.99 -0.06 10.09
C PRO A 65 7.96 -0.81 9.23
N ALA A 66 6.85 -0.15 8.94
CA ALA A 66 5.78 -0.67 8.11
C ALA A 66 5.11 0.44 7.29
N ALA A 67 4.25 0.05 6.36
CA ALA A 67 3.44 0.97 5.56
C ALA A 67 1.96 0.64 5.73
N LEU A 68 1.18 1.58 6.26
CA LEU A 68 -0.27 1.45 6.39
C LEU A 68 -0.92 1.92 5.08
N LYS A 69 -1.48 0.99 4.30
CA LYS A 69 -2.14 1.24 3.02
C LYS A 69 -3.65 1.19 3.18
N MET A 70 -4.33 2.23 2.71
CA MET A 70 -5.79 2.33 2.67
C MET A 70 -6.25 2.67 1.25
N GLN A 71 -7.25 1.94 0.76
CA GLN A 71 -7.86 2.10 -0.55
C GLN A 71 -9.34 1.76 -0.49
N LEU A 72 -10.09 2.07 -1.55
CA LEU A 72 -11.44 1.53 -1.71
C LEU A 72 -11.36 0.01 -1.85
N LEU A 73 -12.27 -0.70 -1.19
CA LEU A 73 -12.45 -2.13 -1.37
C LEU A 73 -13.49 -2.36 -2.47
N ASP A 74 -13.04 -2.96 -3.56
CA ASP A 74 -13.79 -3.25 -4.79
C ASP A 74 -13.26 -4.53 -5.44
N GLU A 75 -13.80 -4.91 -6.59
CA GLU A 75 -13.39 -6.12 -7.31
C GLU A 75 -11.90 -6.11 -7.71
N GLU A 76 -11.31 -4.94 -7.97
CA GLU A 76 -9.90 -4.82 -8.35
C GLU A 76 -8.96 -5.00 -7.15
N SER A 77 -9.35 -4.52 -5.99
CA SER A 77 -8.53 -4.51 -4.77
C SER A 77 -8.74 -5.73 -3.86
N ALA A 78 -9.89 -6.41 -3.94
CA ALA A 78 -10.24 -7.53 -3.06
C ALA A 78 -9.24 -8.70 -3.12
N GLY A 79 -8.59 -8.91 -4.26
CA GLY A 79 -7.59 -9.98 -4.45
C GLY A 79 -6.20 -9.65 -3.89
N GLU A 80 -5.91 -8.38 -3.59
CA GLU A 80 -4.55 -7.93 -3.23
C GLU A 80 -4.01 -8.63 -1.96
N PRO A 81 -4.76 -8.75 -0.85
CA PRO A 81 -4.26 -9.43 0.35
C PRO A 81 -3.98 -10.91 0.11
N ALA A 82 -4.76 -11.59 -0.73
CA ALA A 82 -4.54 -12.99 -1.07
C ALA A 82 -3.27 -13.15 -1.91
N GLY A 83 -3.07 -12.28 -2.90
CA GLY A 83 -1.85 -12.26 -3.71
C GLY A 83 -0.60 -12.00 -2.86
N LEU A 84 -0.62 -10.98 -1.99
CA LEU A 84 0.51 -10.67 -1.10
C LEU A 84 0.85 -11.82 -0.14
N ARG A 85 -0.15 -12.55 0.37
CA ARG A 85 0.09 -13.77 1.17
C ARG A 85 0.69 -14.90 0.34
N ALA A 86 0.27 -15.06 -0.91
CA ALA A 86 0.83 -16.09 -1.79
C ALA A 86 2.30 -15.80 -2.15
N TRP A 87 2.65 -14.53 -2.39
CA TRP A 87 4.04 -14.15 -2.68
C TRP A 87 4.94 -14.16 -1.43
N ASP A 88 4.44 -13.78 -0.25
CA ASP A 88 5.18 -13.79 1.03
C ASP A 88 6.65 -13.28 0.95
N GLY A 89 6.86 -12.11 0.34
CA GLY A 89 8.21 -11.56 0.19
C GLY A 89 8.95 -11.99 -1.08
N ALA A 90 8.41 -12.92 -1.87
CA ALA A 90 9.01 -13.41 -3.12
C ALA A 90 8.80 -12.42 -4.28
N GLY A 91 9.54 -11.29 -4.23
CA GLY A 91 9.45 -10.23 -5.24
C GLY A 91 8.33 -9.21 -5.01
N ALA A 92 7.55 -9.36 -3.94
CA ALA A 92 6.58 -8.39 -3.44
C ALA A 92 6.83 -8.13 -1.95
N VAL A 93 6.26 -7.05 -1.41
CA VAL A 93 6.26 -6.78 0.04
C VAL A 93 5.49 -7.85 0.80
N ARG A 94 5.86 -8.12 2.05
CA ARG A 94 5.05 -8.97 2.93
C ARG A 94 3.80 -8.24 3.44
N LEU A 95 2.70 -8.99 3.56
CA LEU A 95 1.50 -8.56 4.28
C LEU A 95 1.67 -8.84 5.76
N LEU A 96 1.75 -7.80 6.59
CA LEU A 96 1.98 -7.92 8.02
C LEU A 96 0.69 -7.98 8.84
N ASP A 97 -0.37 -7.30 8.38
CA ASP A 97 -1.73 -7.35 8.94
C ASP A 97 -2.74 -6.88 7.89
N HIS A 98 -4.02 -7.24 8.05
CA HIS A 98 -5.08 -6.91 7.11
C HIS A 98 -6.46 -6.93 7.77
N ASP A 99 -7.27 -5.93 7.45
CA ASP A 99 -8.67 -5.88 7.84
C ASP A 99 -9.61 -6.14 6.64
N PRO A 100 -10.28 -7.30 6.58
CA PRO A 100 -11.11 -7.67 5.42
C PRO A 100 -12.33 -6.77 5.20
N ALA A 101 -12.83 -6.11 6.24
CA ALA A 101 -14.01 -5.25 6.13
C ALA A 101 -13.72 -3.95 5.39
N THR A 102 -12.51 -3.41 5.55
CA THR A 102 -12.09 -2.14 4.95
C THR A 102 -11.09 -2.31 3.80
N GLY A 103 -10.47 -3.49 3.67
CA GLY A 103 -9.34 -3.70 2.76
C GLY A 103 -8.03 -3.02 3.22
N THR A 104 -8.00 -2.49 4.45
CA THR A 104 -6.81 -1.84 5.00
C THR A 104 -5.70 -2.86 5.24
N MET A 105 -4.48 -2.54 4.84
CA MET A 105 -3.32 -3.43 4.95
C MET A 105 -2.17 -2.75 5.69
N LEU A 106 -1.48 -3.52 6.51
CA LEU A 106 -0.16 -3.17 7.04
C LEU A 106 0.88 -3.99 6.27
N LEU A 107 1.78 -3.29 5.59
CA LEU A 107 2.76 -3.89 4.69
C LEU A 107 4.18 -3.71 5.23
N GLU A 108 5.07 -4.62 4.84
CA GLU A 108 6.51 -4.39 4.94
C GLU A 108 6.88 -3.07 4.26
N ARG A 109 7.67 -2.23 4.94
CA ARG A 109 8.12 -0.96 4.38
C ARG A 109 9.38 -1.16 3.56
N LEU A 110 9.30 -0.79 2.28
CA LEU A 110 10.48 -0.66 1.41
C LEU A 110 11.12 0.72 1.58
N ASP A 111 12.34 0.87 1.06
CA ASP A 111 13.01 2.16 0.95
C ASP A 111 12.41 2.96 -0.22
N GLU A 112 11.50 3.89 0.09
CA GLU A 112 10.82 4.73 -0.90
C GLU A 112 11.77 5.67 -1.67
N ALA A 113 12.99 5.91 -1.17
CA ALA A 113 13.98 6.77 -1.83
C ALA A 113 14.78 6.04 -2.92
N ARG A 114 14.54 4.74 -3.12
CA ARG A 114 15.24 3.91 -4.11
C ARG A 114 14.30 3.27 -5.15
N PRO A 115 13.49 4.05 -5.87
CA PRO A 115 12.65 3.49 -6.93
C PRO A 115 13.51 2.99 -8.08
N LEU A 116 13.05 1.94 -8.78
CA LEU A 116 13.76 1.41 -9.95
C LEU A 116 13.98 2.47 -11.05
N SER A 117 13.06 3.45 -11.15
CA SER A 117 13.12 4.57 -12.08
C SER A 117 14.26 5.54 -11.83
N SER A 118 14.89 5.54 -10.65
CA SER A 118 16.06 6.38 -10.38
C SER A 118 17.36 5.77 -10.92
N LEU A 119 17.33 4.55 -11.46
CA LEU A 119 18.51 3.89 -12.00
C LEU A 119 18.84 4.45 -13.39
N ALA A 120 20.06 4.98 -13.55
CA ALA A 120 20.50 5.59 -14.80
C ALA A 120 20.68 4.58 -15.95
N ASP A 121 21.09 3.34 -15.64
CA ASP A 121 21.26 2.29 -16.64
C ASP A 121 19.93 1.59 -16.91
N ALA A 122 19.33 1.91 -18.06
CA ALA A 122 18.08 1.32 -18.49
C ALA A 122 18.17 -0.20 -18.74
N ARG A 123 19.31 -0.74 -19.19
CA ARG A 123 19.46 -2.19 -19.41
C ARG A 123 19.43 -2.92 -18.08
N GLU A 124 20.13 -2.38 -17.10
CA GLU A 124 20.13 -2.91 -15.75
C GLU A 124 18.74 -2.82 -15.11
N ALA A 125 18.04 -1.70 -15.28
CA ALA A 125 16.68 -1.52 -14.78
C ALA A 125 15.72 -2.58 -15.35
N VAL A 126 15.77 -2.80 -16.67
CA VAL A 126 14.97 -3.83 -17.34
C VAL A 126 15.32 -5.23 -16.84
N ARG A 127 16.60 -5.53 -16.63
CA ARG A 127 17.04 -6.82 -16.09
C ARG A 127 16.48 -7.07 -14.70
N ILE A 128 16.49 -6.07 -13.83
CA ILE A 128 15.90 -6.16 -12.48
C ILE A 128 14.39 -6.37 -12.56
N ALA A 129 13.69 -5.57 -13.38
CA ALA A 129 12.24 -5.70 -13.57
C ALA A 129 11.85 -7.10 -14.11
N ALA A 130 12.55 -7.60 -15.13
CA ALA A 130 12.32 -8.93 -15.69
C ALA A 130 12.54 -10.04 -14.64
N GLY A 131 13.59 -9.91 -13.81
CA GLY A 131 13.83 -10.84 -12.71
C GLY A 131 12.74 -10.82 -11.63
N LEU A 132 12.18 -9.65 -11.33
CA LEU A 132 11.02 -9.52 -10.43
C LEU A 132 9.78 -10.16 -11.03
N LEU A 133 9.46 -9.86 -12.29
CA LEU A 133 8.32 -10.44 -13.00
C LEU A 133 8.40 -11.97 -13.03
N ALA A 134 9.57 -12.53 -13.33
CA ALA A 134 9.78 -13.99 -13.34
C ALA A 134 9.52 -14.64 -11.97
N ARG A 135 9.82 -13.95 -10.85
CA ARG A 135 9.51 -14.44 -9.51
C ARG A 135 8.02 -14.36 -9.21
N LEU A 136 7.39 -13.23 -9.54
CA LEU A 136 5.97 -13.00 -9.29
C LEU A 136 5.09 -14.01 -10.06
N THR A 137 5.45 -14.34 -11.30
CA THR A 137 4.69 -15.26 -12.15
C THR A 137 5.00 -16.74 -11.92
N ALA A 138 6.01 -17.07 -11.11
CA ALA A 138 6.30 -18.44 -10.71
C ALA A 138 5.35 -18.94 -9.60
N VAL A 139 4.68 -18.03 -8.89
CA VAL A 139 3.72 -18.37 -7.84
C VAL A 139 2.33 -18.58 -8.45
N PRO A 140 1.66 -19.73 -8.23
CA PRO A 140 0.30 -19.94 -8.68
C PRO A 140 -0.66 -18.91 -8.08
N ALA A 141 -1.68 -18.51 -8.83
CA ALA A 141 -2.71 -17.64 -8.31
C ALA A 141 -3.42 -18.29 -7.10
N PRO A 142 -3.67 -17.54 -6.02
CA PRO A 142 -4.50 -18.03 -4.92
C PRO A 142 -5.92 -18.35 -5.41
N PRO A 143 -6.61 -19.32 -4.76
CA PRO A 143 -7.94 -19.76 -5.16
C PRO A 143 -9.01 -18.68 -5.05
#